data_AF-Q05Z05-F1
#
_entry.id   AF-Q05Z05-F1
#
_cell.length_a   1.000
_cell.length_b   1.000
_cell.length_c   1.000
_cell.angle_alpha   90.00
_cell.angle_beta   90.00
_cell.angle_gamma   90.00
#
_symmetry.space_group_name_H-M   'P 1'
#
loop_
_entity.id
_entity.type
_entity.pdbx_description
1 polymer ?
#
loop_
_entity_poly.entity_id
_entity_poly.type
_entity_poly.pdbx_seq_one_letter_code
_entity_poly.pdbx_strand_id
1 'polypeptide(L)'
;MQDLDHQLKDLGFDKEKKEDGSCKYFLFPGDSNKVFWTQITVTPVGDSWQVTYARSENQVGLWKMYSVVTKIEVHVINKVNNLIVEITEQKSRTPGFLRRLCN
;
A
#
# COMPACT_ATOMS: atom_id res chain seq x y z
N MET A 1 -13.66 -15.81 -1.63
CA MET A 1 -13.58 -14.37 -1.96
C MET A 1 -14.06 -13.48 -0.82
N GLN A 2 -15.18 -13.78 -0.14
CA GLN A 2 -15.65 -13.01 1.04
C GLN A 2 -14.64 -12.92 2.19
N ASP A 3 -13.83 -13.97 2.37
CA ASP A 3 -12.82 -14.03 3.43
C ASP A 3 -11.71 -12.95 3.25
N LEU A 4 -11.28 -12.72 2.01
CA LEU A 4 -10.25 -11.72 1.70
C LEU A 4 -10.77 -10.29 1.91
N ASP A 5 -12.02 -10.02 1.53
CA ASP A 5 -12.65 -8.71 1.73
C ASP A 5 -12.71 -8.34 3.21
N HIS A 6 -13.09 -9.29 4.06
CA HIS A 6 -13.12 -9.11 5.50
C HIS A 6 -11.70 -8.91 6.05
N GLN A 7 -10.74 -9.76 5.67
CA GLN A 7 -9.35 -9.63 6.13
C GLN A 7 -8.71 -8.29 5.73
N LEU A 8 -8.92 -7.83 4.49
CA LEU A 8 -8.41 -6.53 4.03
C LEU A 8 -9.10 -5.37 4.75
N LYS A 9 -10.41 -5.48 5.00
CA LYS A 9 -11.15 -4.48 5.77
C LYS A 9 -10.66 -4.39 7.22
N ASP A 10 -10.37 -5.51 7.87
CA ASP A 10 -9.78 -5.55 9.22
C ASP A 10 -8.37 -4.96 9.24
N LEU A 11 -7.63 -5.09 8.13
CA LEU A 11 -6.35 -4.40 7.94
C LEU A 11 -6.49 -2.90 7.64
N GLY A 12 -7.72 -2.39 7.52
CA GLY A 12 -8.03 -0.98 7.27
C GLY A 12 -8.01 -0.56 5.80
N PHE A 13 -8.04 -1.52 4.86
CA PHE A 13 -8.13 -1.19 3.44
C PHE A 13 -9.51 -0.65 3.08
N ASP A 14 -9.52 0.40 2.27
CA ASP A 14 -10.69 0.86 1.57
C ASP A 14 -10.88 0.07 0.28
N LYS A 15 -12.14 -0.19 -0.07
CA LYS A 15 -12.52 -0.91 -1.28
C LYS A 15 -13.18 0.05 -2.27
N GLU A 16 -12.58 0.19 -3.43
CA GLU A 16 -13.14 0.88 -4.59
C GLU A 16 -13.67 -0.15 -5.58
N LYS A 17 -14.96 -0.06 -5.93
CA LYS A 17 -15.54 -0.84 -7.01
C LYS A 17 -15.62 0.05 -8.24
N LYS A 18 -14.95 -0.35 -9.32
CA LYS A 18 -14.97 0.35 -10.60
C LYS A 18 -16.21 -0.05 -11.42
N GLU A 19 -16.55 0.79 -12.39
CA GLU A 19 -17.70 0.59 -13.29
C GLU A 19 -17.58 -0.68 -14.14
N ASP A 20 -16.36 -1.12 -14.43
CA ASP A 20 -16.05 -2.39 -15.11
C ASP A 20 -16.33 -3.64 -14.23
N GLY A 21 -16.81 -3.44 -12.99
CA GLY A 21 -17.06 -4.51 -12.03
C GLY A 21 -15.81 -4.97 -11.28
N SER A 22 -14.62 -4.47 -11.63
CA SER A 22 -13.38 -4.77 -10.92
C SER A 22 -13.38 -4.12 -9.54
N CYS A 23 -12.76 -4.81 -8.59
CA CYS A 23 -12.59 -4.32 -7.23
C CYS A 23 -11.13 -3.97 -7.02
N LYS A 24 -10.85 -2.83 -6.42
CA LYS A 24 -9.51 -2.40 -6.06
C LYS A 24 -9.50 -2.08 -4.58
N TYR A 25 -8.52 -2.59 -3.85
CA TYR A 25 -8.34 -2.27 -2.44
C TYR A 25 -7.15 -1.34 -2.32
N PHE A 26 -7.25 -0.33 -1.47
CA PHE A 26 -6.12 0.55 -1.20
C PHE A 26 -6.03 0.88 0.29
N LEU A 27 -4.80 1.06 0.75
CA LEU A 27 -4.49 1.45 2.11
C LEU A 27 -3.38 2.49 2.07
N PHE A 28 -3.57 3.57 2.81
CA PHE A 28 -2.54 4.54 3.12
C PHE A 28 -2.11 4.35 4.57
N PRO A 29 -1.12 3.50 4.87
CA PRO A 29 -0.64 3.35 6.23
C PRO A 29 0.11 4.62 6.66
N GLY A 30 -0.59 5.49 7.42
CA GLY A 30 -0.03 6.70 8.02
C GLY A 30 -0.77 7.98 7.62
N ASP A 31 -0.37 9.09 8.24
CA ASP A 31 -0.90 10.43 7.97
C ASP A 31 -0.34 10.96 6.65
N SER A 32 -1.23 11.33 5.72
CA SER A 32 -0.86 11.91 4.41
C SER A 32 -0.10 13.24 4.52
N ASN A 33 -0.16 13.89 5.68
CA ASN A 33 0.57 15.11 6.03
C ASN A 33 2.03 14.89 6.45
N LYS A 34 2.52 13.64 6.51
CA LYS A 34 3.92 13.37 6.84
C LYS A 34 4.81 13.52 5.60
N VAL A 35 6.09 13.79 5.86
CA VAL A 35 7.18 13.88 4.87
C VAL A 35 7.31 12.58 4.04
N PHE A 36 6.60 11.51 4.40
CA PHE A 36 6.63 10.21 3.73
C PHE A 36 5.23 9.65 3.66
N TRP A 37 4.83 9.11 2.51
CA TRP A 37 3.62 8.31 2.39
C TRP A 37 3.91 6.98 1.70
N THR A 38 3.19 5.96 2.14
CA THR A 38 3.13 4.66 1.50
C THR A 38 1.69 4.44 1.06
N GLN A 39 1.49 3.90 -0.13
CA GLN A 39 0.20 3.45 -0.62
C GLN A 39 0.35 1.98 -1.02
N ILE A 40 -0.50 1.16 -0.43
CA ILE A 40 -0.61 -0.26 -0.78
C ILE A 40 -1.89 -0.41 -1.58
N THR A 41 -1.79 -0.99 -2.77
CA THR A 41 -2.93 -1.24 -3.65
C THR A 41 -3.01 -2.73 -3.95
N VAL A 42 -4.18 -3.33 -3.81
CA VAL A 42 -4.42 -4.72 -4.18
C VAL A 42 -5.47 -4.77 -5.29
N THR A 43 -5.12 -5.40 -6.40
CA THR A 43 -6.01 -5.59 -7.55
C THR A 43 -6.12 -7.10 -7.85
N PRO A 44 -7.32 -7.68 -7.87
CA PRO A 44 -7.53 -9.04 -8.33
C PRO A 44 -7.31 -9.11 -9.85
N VAL A 45 -6.52 -10.07 -10.31
CA VAL A 45 -6.20 -10.31 -11.72
C VAL A 45 -6.32 -11.82 -11.98
N GLY A 46 -7.46 -12.23 -12.55
CA GLY A 46 -7.78 -13.65 -12.74
C GLY A 46 -7.82 -14.40 -11.40
N ASP A 47 -7.05 -15.49 -11.30
CA ASP A 47 -6.89 -16.31 -10.09
C ASP A 47 -5.77 -15.81 -9.16
N SER A 48 -5.24 -14.61 -9.40
CA SER A 48 -4.13 -14.03 -8.63
C SER A 48 -4.46 -12.62 -8.17
N TRP A 49 -3.61 -12.07 -7.31
CA TRP A 49 -3.70 -10.72 -6.79
C TRP A 49 -2.42 -9.98 -7.08
N GLN A 50 -2.55 -8.82 -7.72
CA GLN A 50 -1.46 -7.88 -7.90
C GLN A 50 -1.45 -6.90 -6.73
N VAL A 51 -0.38 -6.91 -5.95
CA VAL A 51 -0.13 -5.96 -4.87
C VAL A 51 0.91 -4.95 -5.34
N THR A 52 0.54 -3.68 -5.36
CA THR A 52 1.43 -2.57 -5.70
C THR A 52 1.72 -1.76 -4.45
N TYR A 53 3.00 -1.60 -4.14
CA TYR A 53 3.49 -0.75 -3.08
C TYR A 53 4.11 0.50 -3.70
N ALA A 54 3.47 1.65 -3.55
CA ALA A 54 4.04 2.94 -3.91
C ALA A 54 4.54 3.64 -2.65
N ARG A 55 5.81 4.06 -2.66
CA ARG A 55 6.41 4.84 -1.58
C ARG A 55 6.92 6.15 -2.14
N SER A 56 6.67 7.21 -1.40
CA SER A 56 7.01 8.56 -1.80
C SER A 56 7.53 9.35 -0.61
N GLU A 57 8.48 10.21 -0.92
CA GLU A 57 9.04 11.17 0.02
C GLU A 57 8.56 12.56 -0.44
N ASN A 58 7.81 13.23 0.44
CA ASN A 58 7.42 14.60 0.26
C ASN A 58 8.61 15.49 0.64
N GLN A 59 9.30 16.04 -0.35
CA GLN A 59 10.34 17.04 -0.12
C GLN A 59 9.68 18.41 0.08
N VAL A 60 9.94 19.03 1.23
CA VAL A 60 9.47 20.39 1.53
C VAL A 60 10.52 21.37 1.00
N GLY A 61 10.22 22.04 -0.11
CA GLY A 61 10.99 23.18 -0.58
C GLY A 61 10.55 24.46 0.13
N LEU A 62 11.39 25.51 0.07
CA LEU A 62 11.13 26.82 0.72
C LEU A 62 9.76 27.45 0.40
N TRP A 63 9.12 27.07 -0.71
CA TRP A 63 7.84 27.65 -1.15
C TRP A 63 6.79 26.63 -1.63
N LYS A 64 7.16 25.35 -1.82
CA LYS A 64 6.29 24.30 -2.36
C LYS A 64 6.69 22.92 -1.82
N MET A 65 5.70 22.09 -1.59
CA MET A 65 5.88 20.67 -1.26
C MET A 65 5.85 19.86 -2.55
N TYR A 66 6.87 19.04 -2.78
CA TYR A 66 6.98 18.15 -3.93
C TYR A 66 6.87 16.70 -3.45
N SER A 67 5.89 15.96 -3.94
CA SER A 67 5.80 14.52 -3.71
C SER A 67 6.63 13.79 -4.77
N VAL A 68 7.74 13.19 -4.37
CA VAL A 68 8.58 12.39 -5.28
C VAL A 68 8.36 10.92 -4.94
N VAL A 69 7.72 10.19 -5.86
CA VAL A 69 7.59 8.73 -5.74
C VAL A 69 8.98 8.11 -5.90
N THR A 70 9.53 7.62 -4.80
CA THR A 70 10.90 7.11 -4.74
C THR A 70 10.96 5.63 -5.08
N LYS A 71 9.88 4.88 -4.85
CA LYS A 71 9.86 3.44 -5.13
C LYS A 71 8.46 2.95 -5.48
N ILE A 72 8.36 2.17 -6.55
CA ILE A 72 7.18 1.39 -6.90
C ILE A 72 7.59 -0.07 -6.97
N GLU A 73 6.98 -0.91 -6.15
CA GLU A 73 7.16 -2.37 -6.18
C GLU A 73 5.83 -3.02 -6.56
N VAL A 74 5.85 -3.97 -7.49
CA VAL A 74 4.66 -4.72 -7.92
C VAL A 74 4.92 -6.20 -7.72
N HIS A 75 4.05 -6.83 -6.95
CA HIS A 75 4.12 -8.24 -6.61
C HIS A 75 2.85 -8.94 -7.07
N VAL A 76 2.97 -10.08 -7.73
CA VAL A 76 1.82 -10.90 -8.13
C VAL A 76 1.81 -12.15 -7.25
N ILE A 77 0.75 -12.29 -6.48
CA ILE A 77 0.62 -13.33 -5.46
C ILE A 77 -0.60 -14.18 -5.81
N ASN A 78 -0.40 -15.49 -5.81
CA ASN A 78 -1.41 -16.50 -6.18
C ASN A 78 -2.04 -17.20 -4.96
N LYS A 79 -1.53 -16.96 -3.75
CA LYS A 79 -2.08 -17.50 -2.50
C LYS A 79 -2.50 -16.37 -1.56
N VAL A 80 -3.76 -16.38 -1.14
CA VAL A 80 -4.34 -15.36 -0.23
C VAL A 80 -3.55 -15.22 1.08
N ASN A 81 -3.17 -16.34 1.71
CA ASN A 81 -2.43 -16.28 2.97
C ASN A 81 -1.07 -15.58 2.81
N ASN A 82 -0.38 -15.81 1.70
CA ASN A 82 0.89 -15.14 1.42
C ASN A 82 0.68 -13.64 1.20
N LEU A 83 -0.41 -13.27 0.53
CA LEU A 83 -0.76 -11.86 0.31
C LEU A 83 -0.99 -11.12 1.62
N ILE A 84 -1.71 -11.74 2.55
CA ILE A 84 -2.01 -11.13 3.86
C ILE A 84 -0.76 -10.99 4.71
N VAL A 85 0.10 -12.01 4.74
CA VAL A 85 1.39 -11.96 5.43
C VAL A 85 2.28 -10.86 4.84
N GLU A 86 2.38 -10.78 3.51
CA GLU A 86 3.22 -9.79 2.84
C GLU A 86 2.73 -8.36 3.07
N ILE A 87 1.41 -8.13 2.94
CA ILE A 87 0.80 -6.83 3.21
C ILE A 87 1.01 -6.42 4.67
N THR A 88 0.87 -7.35 5.61
CA THR A 88 1.06 -7.09 7.05
C THR A 88 2.52 -6.73 7.35
N GLU A 89 3.47 -7.43 6.73
CA GLU A 89 4.89 -7.11 6.85
C GLU A 89 5.19 -5.72 6.24
N GLN A 90 4.70 -5.44 5.03
CA GLN A 90 4.97 -4.18 4.34
C GLN A 90 4.26 -2.99 5.00
N LYS A 91 3.12 -3.21 5.65
CA LYS A 91 2.41 -2.23 6.49
C LYS A 91 3.22 -1.89 7.75
N SER A 92 3.88 -2.87 8.37
CA SER A 92 4.70 -2.65 9.57
C SER A 92 6.08 -2.06 9.28
N ARG A 93 6.57 -2.18 8.03
CA ARG A 93 7.82 -1.55 7.60
C ARG A 93 7.72 -0.03 7.67
N THR A 94 8.38 0.54 8.68
CA THR A 94 8.54 1.97 8.86
C THR A 94 9.29 2.59 7.67
N PRO A 95 8.92 3.79 7.19
CA PRO A 95 9.64 4.48 6.11
C PRO A 95 11.14 4.60 6.43
N GLY A 96 11.99 4.34 5.43
CA GLY A 96 13.42 4.03 5.60
C GLY A 96 14.26 5.09 6.33
N PHE A 97 13.80 6.35 6.38
CA PHE A 97 14.47 7.40 7.14
C PHE A 97 14.37 7.20 8.66
N LEU A 98 13.22 6.75 9.20
CA LEU A 98 13.10 6.43 10.64
C LEU A 98 13.98 5.24 11.03
N ARG A 99 14.19 4.28 10.12
CA ARG A 99 15.11 3.16 10.32
C ARG A 99 16.59 3.59 10.40
N ARG A 100 16.95 4.72 9.75
CA ARG A 100 18.30 5.32 9.87
C ARG A 100 18.49 6.15 11.15
N LEU A 101 17.41 6.65 11.75
CA LEU A 101 17.47 7.42 13.00
C LEU A 101 17.49 6.53 14.26
N CYS A 102 17.08 5.27 14.15
CA CYS A 102 17.08 4.29 15.26
C CYS A 102 18.32 3.38 15.29
N ASN A 103 19.35 3.64 14.47
CA ASN A 103 20.63 2.91 14.47
C ASN A 103 21.78 3.85 14.82
#